data_AF-A0A954B6X9-F1
#
_entry.id   AF-A0A954B6X9-F1
#
_cell.length_a   1.000
_cell.length_b   1.000
_cell.length_c   1.000
_cell.angle_alpha   90.00
_cell.angle_beta   90.00
_cell.angle_gamma   90.00
#
_symmetry.space_group_name_H-M   'P 1'
#
loop_
_entity.id
_entity.type
_entity.pdbx_description
1 polymer ?
#
loop_
_entity_poly.entity_id
_entity_poly.type
_entity_poly.pdbx_seq_one_letter_code
_entity_poly.pdbx_strand_id
1 'polypeptide(L)'
;MKHRSQQRRPIRKTLVAAASALAAISAAGGAVAFCGFYVAKADTKLFNKASKVVLMRDDDRTVMTMVNDYQGALKEFAMVVPVPVVLEEGQIHVTDNAIVEHLDAYTAPRLVEYFDRDPCQEEIYATARQTMAAPMADAVAETEEGLGVTVEAEYTVGEYDIQILSAKESGGLATWLKQNGYKLPDGAEETLGSYIKQGTKFFVAKVNLDEQAKTGLKYLRPLQVAFESPKFMLPIRLGTVNADGKQELFVFTLTRDGRVETTNYRTIKLPTGDDVPLYVKDEFGEFYKSMFAQQVERENERAVFLEYAWDMNWCDPCAADPLSNDELRELGVYWMEGDGNDGPRPLRRPSPQPQAKNVFVTRLHVSYDAEHFPEDLMFKTTGDRENFQGRYVLRHPYKGDAKCERADEYRAQLPERFEKEAQNLANLTGWDIEDIRDKMNDNNQSYTPPEKVKWWEKLWGGDDKKGR
;
A
#
# COMPACT_ATOMS: atom_id res chain seq x y z
N MET A 1 -49.93 34.62 -60.99
CA MET A 1 -50.91 34.99 -59.93
C MET A 1 -50.63 34.20 -58.66
N LYS A 2 -50.91 34.82 -57.52
CA LYS A 2 -50.93 34.36 -56.10
C LYS A 2 -50.78 32.85 -55.75
N HIS A 3 -49.82 32.61 -54.86
CA HIS A 3 -49.78 31.68 -53.69
C HIS A 3 -50.82 30.55 -53.50
N ARG A 4 -50.29 29.34 -53.25
CA ARG A 4 -50.61 28.38 -52.15
C ARG A 4 -49.55 27.24 -52.21
N SER A 5 -49.12 26.54 -51.17
CA SER A 5 -49.15 26.75 -49.71
C SER A 5 -48.11 25.80 -49.07
N GLN A 6 -47.37 26.23 -48.05
CA GLN A 6 -46.33 25.41 -47.39
C GLN A 6 -46.91 24.25 -46.57
N GLN A 7 -46.24 23.09 -46.58
CA GLN A 7 -46.47 22.01 -45.61
C GLN A 7 -45.15 21.55 -44.95
N ARG A 8 -45.10 21.84 -43.64
CA ARG A 8 -44.33 21.26 -42.53
C ARG A 8 -43.56 19.94 -42.80
N ARG A 9 -42.29 19.87 -42.35
CA ARG A 9 -41.87 19.29 -41.04
C ARG A 9 -40.34 19.39 -40.83
N PRO A 10 -39.83 19.45 -39.58
CA PRO A 10 -38.40 19.58 -39.30
C PRO A 10 -37.70 18.21 -39.14
N ILE A 11 -36.50 18.08 -39.70
CA ILE A 11 -35.60 16.94 -39.45
C ILE A 11 -34.61 17.35 -38.35
N ARG A 12 -34.59 16.62 -37.23
CA ARG A 12 -33.62 16.79 -36.14
C ARG A 12 -32.86 15.48 -35.94
N LYS A 13 -31.52 15.59 -35.90
CA LYS A 13 -30.58 14.70 -35.19
C LYS A 13 -30.52 13.23 -35.64
N THR A 14 -29.65 12.94 -36.61
CA THR A 14 -28.99 11.63 -36.79
C THR A 14 -27.48 11.84 -36.95
N LEU A 15 -26.78 11.88 -35.82
CA LEU A 15 -25.31 11.87 -35.71
C LEU A 15 -24.92 11.10 -34.44
N VAL A 16 -25.26 9.80 -34.41
CA VAL A 16 -24.90 8.85 -33.35
C VAL A 16 -24.53 7.51 -33.99
N ALA A 17 -23.39 7.48 -34.69
CA ALA A 17 -22.72 6.27 -35.19
C ALA A 17 -21.40 6.66 -35.92
N ALA A 18 -20.32 6.92 -35.18
CA ALA A 18 -18.91 6.98 -35.67
C ALA A 18 -17.87 7.44 -34.63
N ALA A 19 -18.27 7.84 -33.41
CA ALA A 19 -17.35 8.32 -32.39
C ALA A 19 -17.14 7.30 -31.26
N SER A 20 -15.88 6.91 -31.07
CA SER A 20 -15.33 6.40 -29.80
C SER A 20 -15.77 5.01 -29.32
N ALA A 21 -15.72 4.02 -30.21
CA ALA A 21 -15.40 2.63 -29.81
C ALA A 21 -13.89 2.50 -29.44
N LEU A 22 -13.44 3.37 -28.51
CA LEU A 22 -12.04 3.49 -28.07
C LEU A 22 -11.95 3.75 -26.55
N ALA A 23 -13.01 3.41 -25.81
CA ALA A 23 -13.04 3.35 -24.35
C ALA A 23 -12.48 2.00 -23.84
N ALA A 24 -11.40 1.53 -24.47
CA ALA A 24 -10.70 0.30 -24.12
C ALA A 24 -9.20 0.60 -24.08
N ILE A 25 -8.78 1.18 -22.95
CA ILE A 25 -7.52 0.99 -22.19
C ILE A 25 -7.71 1.89 -20.96
N SER A 26 -8.58 1.46 -20.04
CA SER A 26 -8.56 1.91 -18.66
C SER A 26 -7.44 1.17 -17.94
N ALA A 27 -6.20 1.36 -18.41
CA ALA A 27 -5.02 0.99 -17.65
C ALA A 27 -4.97 1.94 -16.46
N ALA A 28 -5.60 1.52 -15.35
CA ALA A 28 -5.25 1.99 -14.03
C ALA A 28 -3.82 1.50 -13.76
N GLY A 29 -2.84 2.17 -14.37
CA GLY A 29 -1.45 2.04 -14.00
C GLY A 29 -1.39 2.35 -12.53
N GLY A 30 -0.95 1.36 -11.74
CA GLY A 30 -0.63 1.57 -10.35
C GLY A 30 0.34 2.73 -10.33
N ALA A 31 -0.08 3.81 -9.68
CA ALA A 31 0.82 4.91 -9.46
C ALA A 31 2.08 4.34 -8.74
N VAL A 32 3.33 4.70 -9.13
CA VAL A 32 4.57 4.43 -8.35
C VAL A 32 5.46 5.70 -8.38
N ALA A 33 5.98 6.24 -7.27
CA ALA A 33 6.39 7.66 -7.01
C ALA A 33 7.68 7.81 -6.19
N PHE A 34 8.65 8.54 -6.74
CA PHE A 34 10.06 8.30 -6.47
C PHE A 34 10.60 9.02 -5.22
N CYS A 35 11.39 8.35 -4.37
CA CYS A 35 12.17 8.98 -3.28
C CYS A 35 13.52 9.55 -3.78
N GLY A 36 13.50 10.07 -4.99
CA GLY A 36 14.61 10.64 -5.73
C GLY A 36 14.02 11.43 -6.90
N PHE A 37 14.84 11.85 -7.85
CA PHE A 37 14.33 12.53 -9.04
C PHE A 37 15.00 12.04 -10.32
N TYR A 38 14.23 12.03 -11.41
CA TYR A 38 14.74 11.71 -12.73
C TYR A 38 15.36 12.94 -13.39
N VAL A 39 16.44 12.70 -14.13
CA VAL A 39 17.12 13.69 -14.97
C VAL A 39 17.35 13.08 -16.36
N ALA A 40 17.02 13.80 -17.43
CA ALA A 40 17.04 13.28 -18.79
C ALA A 40 17.86 14.16 -19.72
N LYS A 41 18.49 13.57 -20.75
CA LYS A 41 19.25 14.34 -21.76
C LYS A 41 18.39 14.97 -22.87
N ALA A 42 17.09 14.67 -22.93
CA ALA A 42 16.15 15.12 -23.95
C ALA A 42 14.88 15.72 -23.35
N ASP A 43 14.08 16.43 -24.17
CA ASP A 43 12.80 17.04 -23.76
C ASP A 43 11.67 16.00 -23.58
N THR A 44 11.87 15.09 -22.64
CA THR A 44 10.87 14.17 -22.14
C THR A 44 10.56 14.57 -20.69
N LYS A 45 9.30 14.94 -20.41
CA LYS A 45 8.82 15.09 -19.04
C LYS A 45 8.72 13.70 -18.42
N LEU A 46 9.45 13.46 -17.33
CA LEU A 46 9.54 12.18 -16.64
C LEU A 46 8.91 12.36 -15.25
N PHE A 47 7.85 11.62 -14.94
CA PHE A 47 7.10 11.77 -13.69
C PHE A 47 6.68 10.41 -13.11
N ASN A 48 6.34 10.40 -11.82
CA ASN A 48 6.11 9.21 -10.98
C ASN A 48 4.91 9.52 -10.02
N LYS A 49 4.09 8.52 -9.63
CA LYS A 49 2.78 8.70 -8.94
C LYS A 49 2.44 7.93 -7.58
N ALA A 50 2.97 6.75 -7.15
CA ALA A 50 2.79 6.06 -5.81
C ALA A 50 3.82 4.99 -5.22
N SER A 51 5.10 5.25 -4.86
CA SER A 51 6.07 4.13 -4.58
C SER A 51 5.80 3.47 -3.23
N LYS A 52 6.20 2.25 -2.90
CA LYS A 52 7.12 1.35 -3.61
C LYS A 52 8.50 1.36 -2.94
N VAL A 53 8.57 1.58 -1.62
CA VAL A 53 9.83 1.50 -0.87
C VAL A 53 9.72 0.46 0.24
N VAL A 54 10.70 -0.45 0.29
CA VAL A 54 10.90 -1.35 1.43
C VAL A 54 12.14 -0.90 2.21
N LEU A 55 11.96 -0.63 3.51
CA LEU A 55 13.01 -0.29 4.46
C LEU A 55 13.16 -1.41 5.48
N MET A 56 14.13 -2.29 5.30
CA MET A 56 14.62 -3.09 6.41
C MET A 56 15.41 -2.16 7.34
N ARG A 57 15.13 -2.21 8.66
CA ARG A 57 15.86 -1.45 9.69
C ARG A 57 16.15 -2.32 10.91
N ASP A 58 17.42 -2.38 11.29
CA ASP A 58 17.94 -3.08 12.48
C ASP A 58 19.09 -2.25 13.07
N ASP A 59 18.93 -1.73 14.29
CA ASP A 59 19.77 -0.68 14.89
C ASP A 59 20.04 0.49 13.91
N ASP A 60 21.28 0.62 13.43
CA ASP A 60 21.73 1.62 12.46
C ASP A 60 21.82 1.12 11.02
N ARG A 61 21.57 -0.17 10.77
CA ARG A 61 21.58 -0.78 9.44
C ARG A 61 20.25 -0.57 8.74
N THR A 62 20.32 -0.04 7.52
CA THR A 62 19.17 0.10 6.62
C THR A 62 19.46 -0.61 5.31
N VAL A 63 18.50 -1.41 4.82
CA VAL A 63 18.43 -1.80 3.41
C VAL A 63 17.18 -1.14 2.82
N MET A 64 17.38 -0.31 1.80
CA MET A 64 16.33 0.44 1.12
C MET A 64 16.16 -0.10 -0.30
N THR A 65 15.05 -0.78 -0.55
CA THR A 65 14.62 -1.25 -1.88
C THR A 65 13.63 -0.26 -2.48
N MET A 66 13.88 0.23 -3.70
CA MET A 66 13.07 1.23 -4.40
C MET A 66 12.49 0.66 -5.70
N VAL A 67 11.16 0.62 -5.79
CA VAL A 67 10.38 0.27 -6.98
C VAL A 67 9.89 1.55 -7.67
N ASN A 68 9.93 1.57 -9.01
CA ASN A 68 9.69 2.74 -9.85
C ASN A 68 8.82 2.42 -11.08
N ASP A 69 7.59 2.97 -11.17
CA ASP A 69 6.73 3.01 -12.38
C ASP A 69 6.93 4.33 -13.10
N TYR A 70 8.13 4.46 -13.65
CA TYR A 70 8.50 5.61 -14.45
C TYR A 70 7.58 5.74 -15.69
N GLN A 71 6.91 6.90 -15.85
CA GLN A 71 6.10 7.18 -17.03
C GLN A 71 6.85 8.05 -18.04
N GLY A 72 7.13 7.46 -19.21
CA GLY A 72 7.70 8.15 -20.38
C GLY A 72 8.39 7.20 -21.35
N ALA A 73 9.09 7.76 -22.35
CA ALA A 73 9.83 6.97 -23.32
C ALA A 73 11.21 6.59 -22.77
N LEU A 74 11.56 5.29 -22.81
CA LEU A 74 12.90 4.77 -22.54
C LEU A 74 13.95 5.47 -23.43
N LYS A 75 14.63 6.46 -22.84
CA LYS A 75 15.74 7.25 -23.38
C LYS A 75 16.79 7.38 -22.26
N GLU A 76 17.99 7.88 -22.57
CA GLU A 76 19.00 8.10 -21.52
C GLU A 76 18.49 9.06 -20.43
N PHE A 77 18.20 8.49 -19.26
CA PHE A 77 17.90 9.21 -18.02
C PHE A 77 18.68 8.59 -16.86
N ALA A 78 18.81 9.36 -15.79
CA ALA A 78 19.36 8.89 -14.53
C ALA A 78 18.42 9.16 -13.36
N MET A 79 18.47 8.28 -12.37
CA MET A 79 17.85 8.35 -11.07
C MET A 79 18.85 8.93 -10.07
N VAL A 80 18.52 10.08 -9.46
CA VAL A 80 19.36 10.69 -8.42
C VAL A 80 18.68 10.51 -7.06
N VAL A 81 19.35 9.80 -6.15
CA VAL A 81 18.82 9.43 -4.83
C VAL A 81 19.74 9.98 -3.73
N PRO A 82 19.22 10.73 -2.73
CA PRO A 82 19.99 11.13 -1.56
C PRO A 82 20.20 9.95 -0.61
N VAL A 83 21.42 9.80 -0.11
CA VAL A 83 21.80 8.78 0.88
C VAL A 83 22.63 9.41 2.00
N PRO A 84 22.53 8.91 3.24
CA PRO A 84 23.18 9.55 4.39
C PRO A 84 24.70 9.38 4.41
N VAL A 85 25.22 8.34 3.73
CA VAL A 85 26.64 7.99 3.62
C VAL A 85 27.03 7.78 2.15
N VAL A 86 28.34 7.70 1.88
CA VAL A 86 28.83 7.31 0.55
C VAL A 86 28.73 5.79 0.47
N LEU A 87 28.17 5.27 -0.62
CA LEU A 87 28.00 3.83 -0.83
C LEU A 87 29.26 3.19 -1.44
N GLU A 88 29.43 1.89 -1.21
CA GLU A 88 30.43 1.03 -1.85
C GLU A 88 29.79 0.16 -2.95
N GLU A 89 30.61 -0.53 -3.77
CA GLU A 89 30.11 -1.41 -4.85
C GLU A 89 29.25 -2.58 -4.31
N GLY A 90 29.72 -3.27 -3.28
CA GLY A 90 28.99 -4.38 -2.66
C GLY A 90 27.74 -3.97 -1.87
N GLN A 91 27.43 -2.67 -1.78
CA GLN A 91 26.26 -2.13 -1.09
C GLN A 91 25.07 -1.88 -2.01
N ILE A 92 25.20 -2.11 -3.33
CA ILE A 92 24.17 -1.76 -4.32
C ILE A 92 23.81 -2.99 -5.14
N HIS A 93 22.52 -3.35 -5.10
CA HIS A 93 21.97 -4.57 -5.69
C HIS A 93 20.69 -4.28 -6.46
N VAL A 94 20.27 -5.23 -7.28
CA VAL A 94 19.00 -5.19 -8.01
C VAL A 94 18.25 -6.47 -7.71
N THR A 95 17.03 -6.34 -7.21
CA THR A 95 16.20 -7.46 -6.73
C THR A 95 15.03 -7.73 -7.69
N ASP A 96 14.12 -8.65 -7.34
CA ASP A 96 12.92 -8.95 -8.14
C ASP A 96 11.70 -8.14 -7.66
N ASN A 97 10.96 -7.57 -8.62
CA ASN A 97 9.71 -6.88 -8.37
C ASN A 97 8.64 -7.81 -7.76
N ALA A 98 8.65 -9.10 -8.10
CA ALA A 98 7.70 -10.09 -7.59
C ALA A 98 7.71 -10.19 -6.05
N ILE A 99 8.87 -9.96 -5.42
CA ILE A 99 9.04 -10.04 -3.95
C ILE A 99 8.37 -8.84 -3.27
N VAL A 100 8.49 -7.65 -3.86
CA VAL A 100 7.82 -6.43 -3.35
C VAL A 100 6.31 -6.48 -3.65
N GLU A 101 5.89 -7.08 -4.75
CA GLU A 101 4.48 -7.36 -5.04
C GLU A 101 3.88 -8.38 -4.05
N HIS A 102 4.62 -9.41 -3.66
CA HIS A 102 4.17 -10.35 -2.63
C HIS A 102 4.01 -9.67 -1.26
N LEU A 103 4.96 -8.81 -0.86
CA LEU A 103 4.86 -8.02 0.36
C LEU A 103 3.65 -7.06 0.35
N ASP A 104 3.42 -6.39 -0.79
CA ASP A 104 2.25 -5.54 -0.99
C ASP A 104 0.94 -6.35 -0.87
N ALA A 105 0.83 -7.50 -1.54
CA ALA A 105 -0.35 -8.36 -1.47
C ALA A 105 -0.60 -8.93 -0.06
N TYR A 106 0.45 -9.33 0.66
CA TYR A 106 0.36 -9.85 2.04
C TYR A 106 -0.20 -8.80 3.00
N THR A 107 0.32 -7.57 2.91
CA THR A 107 0.00 -6.44 3.80
C THR A 107 -1.21 -5.62 3.38
N ALA A 108 -1.78 -5.87 2.20
CA ALA A 108 -2.89 -5.08 1.66
C ALA A 108 -4.12 -5.03 2.61
N PRO A 109 -4.82 -3.90 2.66
CA PRO A 109 -6.12 -3.80 3.32
C PRO A 109 -7.13 -4.83 2.77
N ARG A 110 -7.93 -5.42 3.66
CA ARG A 110 -8.77 -6.59 3.33
C ARG A 110 -10.26 -6.26 3.36
N LEU A 111 -11.00 -6.88 2.46
CA LEU A 111 -12.46 -7.03 2.55
C LEU A 111 -12.75 -8.45 3.04
N VAL A 112 -13.45 -8.59 4.16
CA VAL A 112 -13.64 -9.89 4.84
C VAL A 112 -15.12 -10.21 4.97
N GLU A 113 -15.51 -11.42 4.55
CA GLU A 113 -16.89 -11.88 4.54
C GLU A 113 -17.21 -12.71 5.80
N TYR A 114 -18.24 -12.29 6.53
CA TYR A 114 -18.87 -13.13 7.56
C TYR A 114 -20.28 -13.51 7.12
N PHE A 115 -20.69 -14.71 7.49
CA PHE A 115 -22.03 -15.23 7.23
C PHE A 115 -22.73 -15.42 8.57
N ASP A 116 -23.88 -14.77 8.74
CA ASP A 116 -24.69 -14.94 9.94
C ASP A 116 -25.20 -16.40 10.00
N ARG A 117 -25.16 -16.98 11.20
CA ARG A 117 -25.61 -18.35 11.46
C ARG A 117 -27.14 -18.45 11.45
N ASP A 118 -27.66 -19.66 11.40
CA ASP A 118 -29.09 -19.89 11.60
C ASP A 118 -29.52 -19.40 13.00
N PRO A 119 -30.43 -18.41 13.11
CA PRO A 119 -30.85 -17.85 14.40
C PRO A 119 -31.64 -18.84 15.28
N CYS A 120 -32.01 -20.02 14.75
CA CYS A 120 -32.64 -21.10 15.50
C CYS A 120 -31.64 -22.13 16.07
N GLN A 121 -30.34 -22.03 15.76
CA GLN A 121 -29.31 -22.94 16.27
C GLN A 121 -28.73 -22.44 17.61
N GLU A 122 -28.71 -23.29 18.64
CA GLU A 122 -28.12 -22.93 19.94
C GLU A 122 -26.60 -23.05 19.96
N GLU A 123 -25.93 -22.14 20.68
CA GLU A 123 -24.46 -22.09 20.74
C GLU A 123 -23.88 -23.08 21.76
N ILE A 124 -23.18 -24.11 21.26
CA ILE A 124 -22.38 -25.01 22.08
C ILE A 124 -20.94 -24.46 22.16
N TYR A 125 -20.64 -23.73 23.24
CA TYR A 125 -19.29 -23.21 23.51
C TYR A 125 -18.37 -24.27 24.13
N ALA A 126 -17.50 -24.88 23.32
CA ALA A 126 -16.38 -25.68 23.81
C ALA A 126 -15.18 -24.78 24.17
N THR A 127 -14.92 -24.58 25.46
CA THR A 127 -13.83 -23.74 25.95
C THR A 127 -12.54 -24.55 26.20
N ALA A 128 -11.55 -24.38 25.32
CA ALA A 128 -10.20 -24.91 25.52
C ALA A 128 -9.25 -23.79 25.97
N ARG A 129 -8.76 -23.86 27.22
CA ARG A 129 -7.69 -22.99 27.73
C ARG A 129 -6.33 -23.62 27.43
N GLN A 130 -5.43 -22.87 26.81
CA GLN A 130 -4.00 -23.16 26.77
C GLN A 130 -3.23 -22.14 27.62
N THR A 131 -2.34 -22.66 28.46
CA THR A 131 -1.44 -21.90 29.33
C THR A 131 -0.08 -21.70 28.66
N MET A 132 0.43 -20.47 28.65
CA MET A 132 1.81 -20.14 28.25
C MET A 132 2.69 -19.95 29.50
N ALA A 133 3.97 -20.32 29.40
CA ALA A 133 4.97 -20.14 30.45
C ALA A 133 6.04 -19.12 30.02
N ALA A 134 6.65 -18.44 31.00
CA ALA A 134 7.60 -17.34 30.83
C ALA A 134 9.08 -17.81 30.86
N PRO A 135 10.05 -16.98 30.40
CA PRO A 135 11.43 -17.41 30.13
C PRO A 135 12.42 -17.18 31.29
N MET A 136 13.70 -17.54 31.08
CA MET A 136 14.84 -17.18 31.94
C MET A 136 16.01 -16.62 31.12
N ALA A 137 16.75 -15.68 31.72
CA ALA A 137 18.03 -15.12 31.25
C ALA A 137 19.22 -15.99 31.74
N ASP A 138 20.52 -15.72 31.51
CA ASP A 138 21.23 -14.45 31.23
C ASP A 138 22.68 -14.68 30.71
N ALA A 139 23.41 -13.57 30.45
CA ALA A 139 24.89 -13.40 30.48
C ALA A 139 25.64 -13.04 29.16
N VAL A 140 26.72 -12.25 29.33
CA VAL A 140 27.33 -11.30 28.35
C VAL A 140 28.88 -11.44 28.31
N ALA A 141 29.52 -11.10 27.17
CA ALA A 141 30.94 -10.67 27.08
C ALA A 141 31.26 -9.94 25.74
N GLU A 142 32.34 -9.13 25.73
CA GLU A 142 32.72 -8.16 24.68
C GLU A 142 34.12 -8.49 24.05
N THR A 143 34.84 -7.73 23.18
CA THR A 143 34.78 -6.33 22.66
C THR A 143 35.64 -6.18 21.36
N GLU A 144 35.41 -5.13 20.53
CA GLU A 144 36.41 -4.34 19.72
C GLU A 144 37.33 -5.01 18.64
N GLU A 145 37.86 -4.33 17.58
CA GLU A 145 37.50 -3.10 16.81
C GLU A 145 38.35 -2.99 15.49
N GLY A 146 37.88 -2.20 14.50
CA GLY A 146 38.71 -1.52 13.47
C GLY A 146 39.19 -2.33 12.24
N LEU A 147 39.49 -1.79 11.04
CA LEU A 147 39.39 -0.47 10.34
C LEU A 147 39.29 -0.84 8.82
N GLY A 148 38.68 -0.14 7.85
CA GLY A 148 38.36 1.28 7.64
C GLY A 148 39.08 1.80 6.36
N VAL A 149 38.38 1.99 5.21
CA VAL A 149 38.96 2.46 3.92
C VAL A 149 37.99 3.38 3.13
N THR A 150 38.50 4.09 2.11
CA THR A 150 37.92 5.20 1.35
C THR A 150 37.30 4.80 0.00
N VAL A 151 36.27 5.53 -0.46
CA VAL A 151 35.53 5.33 -1.74
C VAL A 151 35.95 6.33 -2.83
N GLU A 152 36.01 5.91 -4.12
CA GLU A 152 35.51 6.61 -5.34
C GLU A 152 35.43 5.57 -6.51
N ALA A 153 34.23 5.22 -7.02
CA ALA A 153 34.06 4.18 -8.07
C ALA A 153 32.82 4.38 -8.98
N GLU A 154 32.91 3.85 -10.21
CA GLU A 154 31.85 3.76 -11.24
C GLU A 154 31.79 2.33 -11.78
N TYR A 155 30.59 1.72 -11.84
CA TYR A 155 30.38 0.31 -12.20
C TYR A 155 28.92 0.04 -12.62
N THR A 156 28.62 -1.08 -13.28
CA THR A 156 27.25 -1.41 -13.74
C THR A 156 26.63 -2.50 -12.86
N VAL A 157 25.42 -2.26 -12.33
CA VAL A 157 24.61 -3.24 -11.58
C VAL A 157 23.30 -3.46 -12.31
N GLY A 158 23.13 -4.66 -12.89
CA GLY A 158 21.94 -4.99 -13.68
C GLY A 158 21.77 -4.04 -14.87
N GLU A 159 20.64 -3.33 -14.90
CA GLU A 159 20.26 -2.36 -15.93
C GLU A 159 20.75 -0.94 -15.64
N TYR A 160 21.62 -0.75 -14.63
CA TYR A 160 22.02 0.57 -14.13
C TYR A 160 23.53 0.76 -14.16
N ASP A 161 24.00 1.82 -14.83
CA ASP A 161 25.37 2.32 -14.65
C ASP A 161 25.38 3.23 -13.42
N ILE A 162 26.13 2.83 -12.40
CA ILE A 162 26.20 3.47 -11.09
C ILE A 162 27.36 4.46 -11.04
N GLN A 163 27.06 5.70 -10.64
CA GLN A 163 28.02 6.75 -10.39
C GLN A 163 27.85 7.28 -8.96
N ILE A 164 28.89 7.13 -8.14
CA ILE A 164 28.90 7.54 -6.73
C ILE A 164 29.70 8.84 -6.60
N LEU A 165 29.02 9.94 -6.29
CA LEU A 165 29.61 11.28 -6.33
C LEU A 165 30.09 11.70 -4.94
N SER A 166 31.35 12.14 -4.84
CA SER A 166 31.99 12.39 -3.54
C SER A 166 31.64 13.77 -2.96
N ALA A 167 31.92 13.96 -1.67
CA ALA A 167 31.47 15.13 -0.91
C ALA A 167 32.04 16.49 -1.38
N LYS A 168 33.06 16.50 -2.25
CA LYS A 168 33.55 17.72 -2.90
C LYS A 168 32.70 18.10 -4.11
N GLU A 169 32.18 17.10 -4.82
CA GLU A 169 31.33 17.27 -5.99
C GLU A 169 29.86 17.50 -5.63
N SER A 170 29.42 17.12 -4.42
CA SER A 170 28.04 17.36 -3.99
C SER A 170 27.64 18.84 -4.09
N GLY A 171 28.54 19.78 -3.76
CA GLY A 171 28.30 21.22 -3.97
C GLY A 171 28.18 21.67 -5.43
N GLY A 172 28.62 20.83 -6.37
CA GLY A 172 28.55 21.03 -7.81
C GLY A 172 27.63 20.05 -8.55
N LEU A 173 26.83 19.23 -7.86
CA LEU A 173 26.02 18.17 -8.49
C LEU A 173 25.13 18.69 -9.63
N ALA A 174 24.45 19.83 -9.43
CA ALA A 174 23.65 20.46 -10.48
C ALA A 174 24.49 20.89 -11.70
N THR A 175 25.71 21.39 -11.46
CA THR A 175 26.68 21.75 -12.50
C THR A 175 27.20 20.52 -13.24
N TRP A 176 27.57 19.46 -12.51
CA TRP A 176 28.04 18.19 -13.08
C TRP A 176 26.93 17.52 -13.91
N LEU A 177 25.68 17.53 -13.44
CA LEU A 177 24.52 17.02 -14.19
C LEU A 177 24.36 17.78 -15.52
N LYS A 178 24.38 19.11 -15.49
CA LYS A 178 24.33 19.96 -16.69
C LYS A 178 25.51 19.72 -17.64
N GLN A 179 26.73 19.55 -17.10
CA GLN A 179 27.94 19.26 -17.88
C GLN A 179 27.89 17.90 -18.57
N ASN A 180 27.27 16.90 -17.94
CA ASN A 180 27.01 15.58 -18.53
C ASN A 180 25.75 15.54 -19.43
N GLY A 181 25.18 16.70 -19.74
CA GLY A 181 24.08 16.86 -20.70
C GLY A 181 22.68 16.61 -20.12
N TYR A 182 22.54 16.41 -18.81
CA TYR A 182 21.24 16.24 -18.18
C TYR A 182 20.52 17.57 -17.99
N LYS A 183 19.21 17.58 -18.27
CA LYS A 183 18.30 18.68 -17.94
C LYS A 183 17.76 18.48 -16.52
N LEU A 184 17.86 19.52 -15.70
CA LEU A 184 17.24 19.58 -14.38
C LEU A 184 15.83 20.15 -14.48
N PRO A 185 14.85 19.62 -13.71
CA PRO A 185 13.54 20.26 -13.55
C PRO A 185 13.64 21.59 -12.78
N ASP A 186 12.62 22.43 -12.91
CA ASP A 186 12.49 23.66 -12.11
C ASP A 186 12.41 23.32 -10.61
N GLY A 187 13.08 24.10 -9.76
CA GLY A 187 13.17 23.85 -8.31
C GLY A 187 14.19 22.78 -7.88
N ALA A 188 14.70 21.95 -8.81
CA ALA A 188 15.67 20.90 -8.46
C ALA A 188 16.94 21.42 -7.79
N GLU A 189 17.50 22.54 -8.26
CA GLU A 189 18.74 23.11 -7.72
C GLU A 189 18.61 23.59 -6.27
N GLU A 190 17.45 24.16 -5.91
CA GLU A 190 17.18 24.61 -4.53
C GLU A 190 17.02 23.41 -3.59
N THR A 191 16.24 22.42 -4.01
CA THR A 191 16.02 21.19 -3.24
C THR A 191 17.32 20.41 -3.05
N LEU A 192 18.11 20.20 -4.11
CA LEU A 192 19.48 19.66 -4.03
C LEU A 192 20.36 20.47 -3.07
N GLY A 193 20.36 21.80 -3.20
CA GLY A 193 21.09 22.71 -2.32
C GLY A 193 20.75 22.54 -0.83
N SER A 194 19.51 22.16 -0.51
CA SER A 194 19.07 21.82 0.84
C SER A 194 19.77 20.57 1.37
N TYR A 195 19.74 19.46 0.63
CA TYR A 195 20.39 18.19 1.01
C TYR A 195 21.91 18.32 1.14
N ILE A 196 22.56 19.08 0.26
CA ILE A 196 24.00 19.35 0.29
C ILE A 196 24.37 20.05 1.61
N LYS A 197 23.61 21.07 2.02
CA LYS A 197 23.81 21.79 3.30
C LYS A 197 23.60 20.87 4.52
N GLN A 198 22.78 19.84 4.40
CA GLN A 198 22.57 18.80 5.43
C GLN A 198 23.64 17.70 5.43
N GLY A 199 24.67 17.82 4.59
CA GLY A 199 25.79 16.87 4.48
C GLY A 199 25.48 15.58 3.72
N THR A 200 24.29 15.47 3.12
CA THR A 200 23.80 14.29 2.41
C THR A 200 24.68 13.97 1.19
N LYS A 201 24.77 12.69 0.83
CA LYS A 201 25.48 12.20 -0.35
C LYS A 201 24.48 11.87 -1.45
N PHE A 202 24.96 11.75 -2.68
CA PHE A 202 24.12 11.43 -3.82
C PHE A 202 24.69 10.26 -4.58
N PHE A 203 23.80 9.33 -4.86
CA PHE A 203 24.02 8.22 -5.75
C PHE A 203 23.24 8.49 -7.04
N VAL A 204 23.87 8.24 -8.20
CA VAL A 204 23.27 8.42 -9.51
C VAL A 204 23.26 7.08 -10.23
N ALA A 205 22.06 6.52 -10.45
CA ALA A 205 21.86 5.35 -11.30
C ALA A 205 21.40 5.80 -12.69
N LYS A 206 22.31 5.78 -13.67
CA LYS A 206 21.95 5.98 -15.08
C LYS A 206 21.34 4.68 -15.61
N VAL A 207 20.22 4.76 -16.32
CA VAL A 207 19.63 3.57 -16.96
C VAL A 207 20.41 3.20 -18.22
N ASN A 208 20.90 1.96 -18.25
CA ASN A 208 21.59 1.35 -19.37
C ASN A 208 20.58 0.57 -20.23
N LEU A 209 20.19 1.16 -21.36
CA LEU A 209 19.15 0.61 -22.23
C LEU A 209 19.57 -0.69 -22.94
N ASP A 210 20.87 -0.91 -23.15
CA ASP A 210 21.38 -2.11 -23.80
C ASP A 210 21.34 -3.30 -22.82
N GLU A 211 21.68 -3.11 -21.55
CA GLU A 211 21.49 -4.13 -20.51
C GLU A 211 19.99 -4.35 -20.22
N GLN A 212 19.19 -3.29 -20.16
CA GLN A 212 17.73 -3.38 -20.00
C GLN A 212 17.10 -4.26 -21.08
N ALA A 213 17.48 -4.06 -22.35
CA ALA A 213 16.97 -4.85 -23.48
C ALA A 213 17.30 -6.36 -23.38
N LYS A 214 18.44 -6.73 -22.78
CA LYS A 214 18.83 -8.14 -22.59
C LYS A 214 17.95 -8.88 -21.59
N THR A 215 17.31 -8.17 -20.66
CA THR A 215 16.43 -8.79 -19.65
C THR A 215 15.12 -9.32 -20.23
N GLY A 216 14.69 -8.78 -21.37
CA GLY A 216 13.37 -9.05 -21.95
C GLY A 216 12.19 -8.45 -21.16
N LEU A 217 12.45 -7.73 -20.06
CA LEU A 217 11.44 -7.09 -19.22
C LEU A 217 10.97 -5.77 -19.85
N LYS A 218 9.75 -5.35 -19.51
CA LYS A 218 9.17 -4.05 -19.90
C LYS A 218 9.25 -2.98 -18.81
N TYR A 219 9.81 -3.33 -17.67
CA TYR A 219 10.01 -2.50 -16.50
C TYR A 219 11.49 -2.52 -16.09
N LEU A 220 11.86 -1.65 -15.16
CA LEU A 220 13.16 -1.69 -14.49
C LEU A 220 13.02 -2.44 -13.17
N ARG A 221 13.95 -3.37 -12.89
CA ARG A 221 13.93 -4.13 -11.62
C ARG A 221 14.22 -3.21 -10.42
N PRO A 222 13.65 -3.48 -9.23
CA PRO A 222 13.85 -2.62 -8.06
C PRO A 222 15.32 -2.52 -7.67
N LEU A 223 15.76 -1.28 -7.43
CA LEU A 223 17.13 -0.98 -7.00
C LEU A 223 17.19 -1.00 -5.48
N GLN A 224 18.18 -1.70 -4.93
CA GLN A 224 18.40 -1.85 -3.50
C GLN A 224 19.74 -1.25 -3.09
N VAL A 225 19.76 -0.50 -1.98
CA VAL A 225 20.98 0.02 -1.35
C VAL A 225 21.05 -0.33 0.13
N ALA A 226 22.22 -0.78 0.60
CA ALA A 226 22.51 -1.16 1.97
C ALA A 226 23.49 -0.17 2.62
N PHE A 227 23.17 0.37 3.80
CA PHE A 227 24.05 1.33 4.48
C PHE A 227 23.85 1.35 6.01
N GLU A 228 24.88 1.82 6.72
CA GLU A 228 24.82 2.08 8.17
C GLU A 228 24.70 3.60 8.42
N SER A 229 23.70 4.01 9.21
CA SER A 229 23.47 5.40 9.60
C SER A 229 22.46 5.53 10.75
N PRO A 230 22.67 6.42 11.73
CA PRO A 230 21.67 6.78 12.74
C PRO A 230 20.48 7.58 12.18
N LYS A 231 20.56 8.05 10.92
CA LYS A 231 19.42 8.71 10.25
C LYS A 231 18.45 7.66 9.70
N PHE A 232 17.38 7.38 10.43
CA PHE A 232 16.23 6.64 9.91
C PHE A 232 15.25 7.60 9.22
N MET A 233 15.38 7.74 7.90
CA MET A 233 14.59 8.69 7.10
C MET A 233 14.40 8.20 5.65
N LEU A 234 13.44 8.79 4.93
CA LEU A 234 13.21 8.58 3.49
C LEU A 234 13.12 9.93 2.76
N PRO A 235 14.02 10.22 1.79
CA PRO A 235 14.09 11.53 1.14
C PRO A 235 13.02 11.73 0.05
N ILE A 236 11.81 12.10 0.45
CA ILE A 236 10.65 12.26 -0.46
C ILE A 236 10.65 13.59 -1.23
N ARG A 237 11.35 14.64 -0.76
CA ARG A 237 11.24 15.99 -1.35
C ARG A 237 11.79 16.12 -2.76
N LEU A 238 12.68 15.23 -3.20
CA LEU A 238 13.12 15.21 -4.61
C LEU A 238 12.06 14.58 -5.53
N GLY A 239 11.20 13.70 -5.02
CA GLY A 239 10.08 13.14 -5.78
C GLY A 239 9.11 14.21 -6.26
N THR A 240 8.84 15.20 -5.40
CA THR A 240 7.88 16.29 -5.67
C THR A 240 8.36 17.24 -6.77
N VAL A 241 9.68 17.36 -6.98
CA VAL A 241 10.30 18.18 -8.04
C VAL A 241 9.93 17.69 -9.45
N ASN A 242 9.63 16.41 -9.61
CA ASN A 242 9.16 15.80 -10.87
C ASN A 242 7.67 15.40 -10.83
N ALA A 243 6.92 15.86 -9.84
CA ALA A 243 5.52 15.47 -9.67
C ALA A 243 4.58 16.26 -10.61
N ASP A 244 3.58 15.56 -11.13
CA ASP A 244 2.46 16.14 -11.90
C ASP A 244 1.21 16.20 -11.00
N GLY A 245 1.32 16.94 -9.89
CA GLY A 245 0.35 16.97 -8.79
C GLY A 245 0.77 16.13 -7.58
N LYS A 246 -0.21 15.60 -6.84
CA LYS A 246 0.04 14.72 -5.69
C LYS A 246 0.66 13.38 -6.11
N GLN A 247 1.48 12.86 -5.21
CA GLN A 247 2.09 11.55 -5.29
C GLN A 247 1.63 10.74 -4.09
N GLU A 248 1.27 9.49 -4.29
CA GLU A 248 1.01 8.56 -3.21
C GLU A 248 2.35 7.89 -2.77
N LEU A 249 2.39 7.15 -1.66
CA LEU A 249 3.61 6.50 -1.17
C LEU A 249 3.34 5.40 -0.14
N PHE A 250 3.40 4.14 -0.57
CA PHE A 250 3.56 2.94 0.24
C PHE A 250 5.01 2.73 0.71
N VAL A 251 5.24 2.94 2.01
CA VAL A 251 6.47 2.56 2.71
C VAL A 251 6.22 1.28 3.50
N PHE A 252 6.92 0.21 3.15
CA PHE A 252 6.96 -1.03 3.92
C PHE A 252 8.20 -1.00 4.80
N THR A 253 8.08 -1.29 6.10
CA THR A 253 9.24 -1.44 6.98
C THR A 253 9.32 -2.85 7.54
N LEU A 254 10.54 -3.39 7.62
CA LEU A 254 10.84 -4.71 8.18
C LEU A 254 11.80 -4.51 9.36
N THR A 255 11.36 -4.83 10.57
CA THR A 255 12.12 -4.55 11.80
C THR A 255 12.10 -5.75 12.75
N ARG A 256 13.00 -5.72 13.75
CA ARG A 256 12.94 -6.65 14.89
C ARG A 256 12.09 -6.13 16.03
N ASP A 257 12.04 -4.82 16.21
CA ASP A 257 11.52 -4.19 17.45
C ASP A 257 10.05 -3.75 17.38
N GLY A 258 9.38 -3.91 16.24
CA GLY A 258 7.96 -3.56 16.11
C GLY A 258 7.69 -2.37 15.19
N ARG A 259 6.52 -1.75 15.35
CA ARG A 259 5.95 -0.75 14.44
C ARG A 259 6.88 0.44 14.25
N VAL A 260 6.95 0.90 13.00
CA VAL A 260 7.59 2.16 12.63
C VAL A 260 6.55 3.27 12.50
N GLU A 261 6.88 4.45 13.02
CA GLU A 261 6.05 5.66 12.91
C GLU A 261 6.91 6.84 12.44
N THR A 262 6.26 7.85 11.85
CA THR A 262 6.90 9.13 11.54
C THR A 262 7.04 10.00 12.78
N THR A 263 8.10 10.81 12.83
CA THR A 263 8.40 11.71 13.96
C THR A 263 8.06 13.17 13.67
N ASN A 264 8.08 13.58 12.40
CA ASN A 264 7.71 14.94 11.95
C ASN A 264 6.30 15.05 11.32
N TYR A 265 5.72 13.93 10.91
CA TYR A 265 4.32 13.83 10.45
C TYR A 265 3.49 12.96 11.39
N ARG A 266 2.18 13.21 11.51
CA ARG A 266 1.29 12.38 12.31
C ARG A 266 1.05 11.04 11.61
N THR A 267 1.45 9.94 12.25
CA THR A 267 1.02 8.60 11.83
C THR A 267 -0.40 8.33 12.36
N ILE A 268 -1.36 8.05 11.47
CA ILE A 268 -2.77 7.86 11.80
C ILE A 268 -3.19 6.44 11.42
N LYS A 269 -3.85 5.70 12.32
CA LYS A 269 -4.44 4.39 11.99
C LYS A 269 -5.60 4.58 11.01
N LEU A 270 -5.57 3.89 9.87
CA LEU A 270 -6.68 3.89 8.91
C LEU A 270 -7.98 3.38 9.56
N PRO A 271 -9.17 3.91 9.21
CA PRO A 271 -10.45 3.34 9.65
C PRO A 271 -10.54 1.84 9.33
N THR A 272 -11.00 1.04 10.28
CA THR A 272 -11.01 -0.43 10.18
C THR A 272 -12.07 -1.04 11.09
N GLY A 273 -12.62 -2.18 10.67
CA GLY A 273 -13.63 -2.95 11.40
C GLY A 273 -15.07 -2.69 10.99
N ASP A 274 -15.33 -1.66 10.19
CA ASP A 274 -16.67 -1.26 9.77
C ASP A 274 -17.36 -2.29 8.86
N ASP A 275 -18.61 -2.64 9.18
CA ASP A 275 -19.51 -3.34 8.27
C ASP A 275 -19.94 -2.39 7.12
N VAL A 276 -19.79 -2.83 5.87
CA VAL A 276 -20.15 -2.08 4.66
C VAL A 276 -21.07 -2.91 3.75
N PRO A 277 -21.86 -2.28 2.84
CA PRO A 277 -22.85 -2.98 2.02
C PRO A 277 -22.25 -4.05 1.11
N LEU A 278 -23.01 -5.12 0.85
CA LEU A 278 -22.50 -6.32 0.17
C LEU A 278 -21.99 -6.07 -1.25
N TYR A 279 -22.54 -5.07 -1.96
CA TYR A 279 -22.10 -4.72 -3.33
C TYR A 279 -20.68 -4.14 -3.38
N VAL A 280 -20.14 -3.66 -2.26
CA VAL A 280 -18.76 -3.15 -2.17
C VAL A 280 -17.74 -4.25 -2.52
N LYS A 281 -18.14 -5.54 -2.49
CA LYS A 281 -17.35 -6.66 -3.01
C LYS A 281 -16.83 -6.43 -4.44
N ASP A 282 -17.69 -5.93 -5.32
CA ASP A 282 -17.38 -5.75 -6.74
C ASP A 282 -16.80 -4.35 -7.04
N GLU A 283 -16.89 -3.42 -6.07
CA GLU A 283 -16.41 -2.04 -6.17
C GLU A 283 -15.24 -1.72 -5.21
N PHE A 284 -14.63 -2.73 -4.57
CA PHE A 284 -13.69 -2.53 -3.45
C PHE A 284 -12.52 -1.59 -3.75
N GLY A 285 -11.97 -1.66 -4.96
CA GLY A 285 -10.88 -0.77 -5.39
C GLY A 285 -11.29 0.69 -5.51
N GLU A 286 -12.55 0.99 -5.79
CA GLU A 286 -13.07 2.37 -5.89
C GLU A 286 -13.54 2.90 -4.53
N PHE A 287 -14.15 2.02 -3.73
CA PHE A 287 -14.37 2.24 -2.31
C PHE A 287 -13.06 2.62 -1.60
N TYR A 288 -11.99 1.85 -1.80
CA TYR A 288 -10.72 2.07 -1.10
C TYR A 288 -10.09 3.43 -1.44
N LYS A 289 -10.03 3.79 -2.73
CA LYS A 289 -9.53 5.09 -3.17
C LYS A 289 -10.36 6.24 -2.58
N SER A 290 -11.69 6.13 -2.62
CA SER A 290 -12.58 7.16 -2.11
C SER A 290 -12.44 7.32 -0.60
N MET A 291 -12.38 6.21 0.14
CA MET A 291 -12.16 6.20 1.58
C MET A 291 -10.81 6.79 1.96
N PHE A 292 -9.75 6.43 1.25
CA PHE A 292 -8.41 6.95 1.49
C PHE A 292 -8.32 8.45 1.20
N ALA A 293 -8.80 8.90 0.04
CA ALA A 293 -8.86 10.32 -0.31
C ALA A 293 -9.66 11.13 0.73
N GLN A 294 -10.78 10.59 1.21
CA GLN A 294 -11.59 11.20 2.26
C GLN A 294 -10.84 11.30 3.61
N GLN A 295 -9.96 10.35 3.95
CA GLN A 295 -9.12 10.45 5.15
C GLN A 295 -7.97 11.46 4.96
N VAL A 296 -7.34 11.50 3.78
CA VAL A 296 -6.30 12.48 3.42
C VAL A 296 -6.84 13.91 3.59
N GLU A 297 -8.04 14.19 3.07
CA GLU A 297 -8.70 15.50 3.20
C GLU A 297 -8.99 15.84 4.68
N ARG A 298 -9.54 14.89 5.46
CA ARG A 298 -9.85 15.08 6.90
C ARG A 298 -8.62 15.43 7.73
N GLU A 299 -7.48 14.85 7.41
CA GLU A 299 -6.22 15.13 8.10
C GLU A 299 -5.45 16.33 7.52
N ASN A 300 -6.12 17.16 6.72
CA ASN A 300 -5.58 18.36 6.06
C ASN A 300 -4.33 18.04 5.21
N GLU A 301 -4.36 16.87 4.57
CA GLU A 301 -3.39 16.38 3.59
C GLU A 301 -1.96 16.23 4.16
N ARG A 302 -1.82 16.13 5.49
CA ARG A 302 -0.55 16.14 6.23
C ARG A 302 -0.32 14.93 7.15
N ALA A 303 -1.03 13.83 6.88
CA ALA A 303 -0.94 12.60 7.66
C ALA A 303 -0.30 11.45 6.87
N VAL A 304 0.29 10.53 7.62
CA VAL A 304 0.88 9.28 7.14
C VAL A 304 0.00 8.16 7.67
N PHE A 305 -0.64 7.38 6.80
CA PHE A 305 -1.65 6.41 7.21
C PHE A 305 -1.02 5.05 7.47
N LEU A 306 -1.23 4.49 8.65
CA LEU A 306 -0.92 3.10 8.94
C LEU A 306 -2.01 2.21 8.35
N GLU A 307 -1.62 1.32 7.44
CA GLU A 307 -2.52 0.34 6.80
C GLU A 307 -2.31 -1.08 7.38
N TYR A 308 -1.10 -1.40 7.85
CA TYR A 308 -0.74 -2.71 8.42
C TYR A 308 0.36 -2.59 9.47
N ALA A 309 0.26 -3.34 10.57
CA ALA A 309 1.33 -3.57 11.54
C ALA A 309 1.18 -4.98 12.12
N TRP A 310 2.07 -5.94 11.79
CA TRP A 310 1.99 -7.31 12.32
C TRP A 310 3.33 -8.04 12.06
N ASP A 311 3.69 -8.96 12.95
CA ASP A 311 4.68 -10.01 12.72
C ASP A 311 4.39 -10.92 11.51
N MET A 312 5.43 -11.22 10.73
CA MET A 312 5.46 -12.12 9.56
C MET A 312 5.40 -13.62 9.96
N ASN A 313 4.52 -13.97 10.89
CA ASN A 313 4.43 -15.31 11.50
C ASN A 313 3.22 -16.11 11.05
N TRP A 314 2.07 -15.44 10.95
CA TRP A 314 0.79 -16.04 10.62
C TRP A 314 -0.21 -14.93 10.32
N CYS A 315 -1.15 -15.21 9.44
CA CYS A 315 -2.40 -14.48 9.31
C CYS A 315 -3.55 -15.50 9.25
N ASP A 316 -4.72 -15.12 9.74
CA ASP A 316 -5.94 -15.90 9.58
C ASP A 316 -7.17 -14.97 9.64
N PRO A 317 -7.93 -14.80 8.54
CA PRO A 317 -7.64 -15.24 7.17
C PRO A 317 -6.58 -14.36 6.49
N CYS A 318 -5.66 -14.95 5.73
CA CYS A 318 -4.63 -14.27 4.94
C CYS A 318 -5.15 -13.63 3.64
N ALA A 319 -4.46 -12.60 3.12
CA ALA A 319 -4.64 -12.10 1.74
C ALA A 319 -3.66 -12.75 0.76
N ALA A 320 -2.43 -13.02 1.21
CA ALA A 320 -1.42 -13.85 0.55
C ALA A 320 -0.69 -14.66 1.63
N ASP A 321 0.09 -15.67 1.24
CA ASP A 321 0.93 -16.42 2.17
C ASP A 321 2.02 -15.52 2.79
N PRO A 322 2.54 -15.83 3.99
CA PRO A 322 3.69 -15.11 4.54
C PRO A 322 4.94 -15.31 3.68
N LEU A 323 5.69 -14.24 3.43
CA LEU A 323 6.95 -14.27 2.66
C LEU A 323 7.90 -15.34 3.21
N SER A 324 8.56 -16.07 2.31
CA SER A 324 9.59 -17.07 2.63
C SER A 324 10.83 -16.44 3.29
N ASN A 325 11.69 -17.27 3.89
CA ASN A 325 12.91 -16.76 4.51
C ASN A 325 13.89 -16.22 3.47
N ASP A 326 13.85 -16.74 2.25
CA ASP A 326 14.71 -16.28 1.15
C ASP A 326 14.23 -14.94 0.60
N GLU A 327 12.92 -14.75 0.43
CA GLU A 327 12.33 -13.43 0.12
C GLU A 327 12.63 -12.37 1.19
N LEU A 328 12.56 -12.74 2.48
CA LEU A 328 12.93 -11.84 3.56
C LEU A 328 14.44 -11.48 3.52
N ARG A 329 15.32 -12.47 3.31
CA ARG A 329 16.77 -12.24 3.19
C ARG A 329 17.09 -11.32 2.01
N GLU A 330 16.42 -11.53 0.87
CA GLU A 330 16.54 -10.72 -0.35
C GLU A 330 16.04 -9.28 -0.15
N LEU A 331 15.07 -9.05 0.75
CA LEU A 331 14.69 -7.71 1.23
C LEU A 331 15.62 -7.14 2.33
N GLY A 332 16.76 -7.79 2.59
CA GLY A 332 17.79 -7.36 3.54
C GLY A 332 17.67 -7.94 4.95
N VAL A 333 16.71 -8.81 5.24
CA VAL A 333 16.51 -9.40 6.58
C VAL A 333 17.58 -10.47 6.87
N TYR A 334 18.73 -10.02 7.38
CA TYR A 334 19.91 -10.87 7.59
C TYR A 334 19.88 -11.69 8.90
N TRP A 335 19.09 -11.30 9.90
CA TRP A 335 19.02 -11.97 11.21
C TRP A 335 18.17 -13.26 11.23
N MET A 336 17.72 -13.73 10.08
CA MET A 336 16.89 -14.95 9.95
C MET A 336 17.71 -16.24 9.88
N GLU A 337 19.05 -16.17 10.02
CA GLU A 337 19.93 -17.34 9.97
C GLU A 337 20.25 -17.92 11.35
N GLY A 338 19.43 -18.89 11.77
CA GLY A 338 19.65 -19.74 12.95
C GLY A 338 19.50 -21.25 12.69
N ASP A 339 19.17 -21.65 11.45
CA ASP A 339 18.82 -23.03 11.10
C ASP A 339 19.89 -23.78 10.30
N GLY A 340 20.99 -23.09 9.96
CA GLY A 340 22.16 -23.66 9.29
C GLY A 340 22.96 -24.58 10.21
N ASN A 341 22.49 -25.82 10.40
CA ASN A 341 23.26 -26.89 11.02
C ASN A 341 23.58 -27.94 9.97
N ASP A 342 24.65 -27.70 9.22
CA ASP A 342 25.36 -28.68 8.39
C ASP A 342 26.24 -29.64 9.23
N GLY A 343 25.89 -29.83 10.50
CA GLY A 343 26.31 -30.96 11.31
C GLY A 343 25.26 -32.08 11.27
N PRO A 344 25.65 -33.36 11.35
CA PRO A 344 24.72 -34.48 11.26
C PRO A 344 23.71 -34.48 12.41
N ARG A 345 22.50 -33.97 12.16
CA ARG A 345 21.39 -33.91 13.14
C ARG A 345 20.89 -35.33 13.46
N PRO A 346 20.74 -35.71 14.74
CA PRO A 346 19.98 -36.91 15.11
C PRO A 346 18.50 -36.71 14.76
N LEU A 347 17.84 -37.78 14.32
CA LEU A 347 16.45 -37.81 13.84
C LEU A 347 15.43 -37.26 14.87
N ARG A 348 15.18 -35.95 14.84
CA ARG A 348 14.08 -35.30 15.58
C ARG A 348 12.82 -35.31 14.69
N ARG A 349 11.71 -35.75 15.27
CA ARG A 349 10.40 -35.85 14.58
C ARG A 349 9.97 -34.49 13.99
N PRO A 350 9.34 -34.45 12.81
CA PRO A 350 8.81 -33.21 12.26
C PRO A 350 7.74 -32.62 13.18
N SER A 351 7.91 -31.36 13.57
CA SER A 351 6.92 -30.59 14.32
C SER A 351 6.15 -29.71 13.34
N PRO A 352 4.81 -29.72 13.31
CA PRO A 352 4.01 -29.06 12.27
C PRO A 352 3.74 -27.57 12.52
N GLN A 353 4.58 -26.89 13.31
CA GLN A 353 4.43 -25.45 13.59
C GLN A 353 5.45 -24.65 12.77
N PRO A 354 5.03 -23.60 12.05
CA PRO A 354 5.95 -22.66 11.42
C PRO A 354 6.90 -22.08 12.48
N GLN A 355 8.20 -21.99 12.15
CA GLN A 355 9.15 -21.28 13.00
C GLN A 355 8.78 -19.79 13.03
N ALA A 356 8.84 -19.21 14.21
CA ALA A 356 8.53 -17.80 14.38
C ALA A 356 9.61 -16.94 13.71
N LYS A 357 9.28 -16.33 12.56
CA LYS A 357 10.03 -15.27 11.92
C LYS A 357 9.96 -14.04 12.81
N ASN A 358 11.10 -13.60 13.33
CA ASN A 358 11.17 -12.38 14.10
C ASN A 358 11.32 -11.17 13.16
N VAL A 359 10.27 -10.91 12.37
CA VAL A 359 10.18 -9.79 11.45
C VAL A 359 8.81 -9.14 11.62
N PHE A 360 8.79 -7.95 12.19
CA PHE A 360 7.60 -7.13 12.28
C PHE A 360 7.49 -6.26 11.03
N VAL A 361 6.32 -6.26 10.39
CA VAL A 361 6.05 -5.51 9.17
C VAL A 361 5.18 -4.31 9.49
N THR A 362 5.58 -3.12 9.05
CA THR A 362 4.70 -1.94 9.00
C THR A 362 4.42 -1.55 7.56
N ARG A 363 3.17 -1.21 7.22
CA ARG A 363 2.78 -0.58 5.95
C ARG A 363 2.24 0.82 6.24
N LEU A 364 2.93 1.83 5.74
CA LEU A 364 2.51 3.23 5.76
C LEU A 364 2.11 3.65 4.34
N HIS A 365 1.08 4.47 4.20
CA HIS A 365 0.63 5.03 2.93
C HIS A 365 0.44 6.55 3.04
N VAL A 366 0.93 7.31 2.07
CA VAL A 366 1.00 8.79 2.13
C VAL A 366 0.66 9.43 0.79
N SER A 367 -0.43 10.19 0.71
CA SER A 367 -0.63 11.19 -0.36
C SER A 367 0.16 12.44 -0.01
N TYR A 368 1.22 12.75 -0.75
CA TYR A 368 2.13 13.88 -0.52
C TYR A 368 2.31 14.79 -1.75
N ASP A 369 2.66 16.04 -1.45
CA ASP A 369 3.13 17.06 -2.40
C ASP A 369 4.10 18.01 -1.68
N ALA A 370 4.67 18.98 -2.41
CA ALA A 370 5.66 19.91 -1.85
C ALA A 370 5.08 20.95 -0.87
N GLU A 371 3.76 21.20 -0.88
CA GLU A 371 3.09 22.17 -0.01
C GLU A 371 2.79 21.57 1.37
N HIS A 372 2.33 20.32 1.38
CA HIS A 372 1.94 19.59 2.58
C HIS A 372 3.11 18.81 3.21
N PHE A 373 4.06 18.34 2.39
CA PHE A 373 5.27 17.62 2.83
C PHE A 373 6.56 18.36 2.43
N PRO A 374 6.85 19.53 3.06
CA PRO A 374 8.06 20.30 2.79
C PRO A 374 9.33 19.67 3.39
N GLU A 375 9.21 18.66 4.25
CA GLU A 375 10.30 17.91 4.89
C GLU A 375 10.29 16.44 4.46
N ASP A 376 11.42 15.77 4.63
CA ASP A 376 11.55 14.33 4.38
C ASP A 376 10.88 13.52 5.50
N LEU A 377 10.46 12.28 5.23
CA LEU A 377 9.86 11.44 6.27
C LEU A 377 10.95 10.99 7.24
N MET A 378 10.85 11.41 8.50
CA MET A 378 11.73 10.99 9.58
C MET A 378 11.04 9.91 10.40
N PHE A 379 11.71 8.80 10.70
CA PHE A 379 11.10 7.62 11.32
C PHE A 379 11.69 7.28 12.70
N LYS A 380 10.94 6.47 13.45
CA LYS A 380 11.39 5.77 14.67
C LYS A 380 10.77 4.37 14.71
N THR A 381 11.47 3.40 15.29
CA THR A 381 10.83 2.21 15.86
C THR A 381 10.15 2.59 17.18
N THR A 382 9.05 1.92 17.51
CA THR A 382 8.22 2.28 18.69
C THR A 382 8.28 1.26 19.84
N GLY A 383 8.78 0.05 19.60
CA GLY A 383 8.61 -1.08 20.52
C GLY A 383 7.21 -1.71 20.48
N ASP A 384 6.25 -1.08 19.78
CA ASP A 384 4.86 -1.53 19.76
C ASP A 384 4.68 -2.66 18.75
N ARG A 385 4.13 -3.78 19.22
CA ARG A 385 3.83 -4.99 18.44
C ARG A 385 2.34 -5.32 18.40
N GLU A 386 1.49 -4.36 18.74
CA GLU A 386 0.04 -4.50 18.57
C GLU A 386 -0.30 -4.74 17.10
N ASN A 387 -1.04 -5.81 16.83
CA ASN A 387 -1.50 -6.13 15.49
C ASN A 387 -2.52 -5.10 15.00
N PHE A 388 -2.30 -4.55 13.82
CA PHE A 388 -3.21 -3.66 13.13
C PHE A 388 -3.32 -4.05 11.65
N GLN A 389 -4.53 -3.95 11.11
CA GLN A 389 -4.79 -4.12 9.69
C GLN A 389 -6.03 -3.31 9.29
N GLY A 390 -5.95 -2.60 8.17
CA GLY A 390 -7.11 -2.07 7.46
C GLY A 390 -8.01 -3.22 7.00
N ARG A 391 -9.21 -3.31 7.55
CA ARG A 391 -10.18 -4.37 7.27
C ARG A 391 -11.58 -3.78 7.19
N TYR A 392 -12.32 -4.13 6.15
CA TYR A 392 -13.73 -3.79 5.99
C TYR A 392 -14.54 -5.08 5.94
N VAL A 393 -15.78 -5.03 6.41
CA VAL A 393 -16.55 -6.24 6.70
C VAL A 393 -17.81 -6.32 5.84
N LEU A 394 -17.97 -7.44 5.14
CA LEU A 394 -19.22 -7.79 4.47
C LEU A 394 -19.98 -8.79 5.34
N ARG A 395 -21.14 -8.42 5.87
CA ARG A 395 -21.95 -9.28 6.73
C ARG A 395 -23.16 -9.83 5.98
N HIS A 396 -23.00 -11.04 5.46
CA HIS A 396 -24.07 -11.73 4.75
C HIS A 396 -25.17 -12.14 5.74
N PRO A 397 -26.42 -11.67 5.56
CA PRO A 397 -27.53 -12.10 6.37
C PRO A 397 -27.85 -13.58 6.13
N TYR A 398 -28.39 -14.27 7.14
CA TYR A 398 -28.86 -15.63 7.01
C TYR A 398 -30.10 -15.67 6.09
N LYS A 399 -29.95 -16.30 4.92
CA LYS A 399 -31.01 -16.42 3.89
C LYS A 399 -31.78 -17.76 3.93
N GLY A 400 -31.53 -18.60 4.93
CA GLY A 400 -32.17 -19.93 5.05
C GLY A 400 -33.55 -19.94 5.71
N ASP A 401 -34.20 -21.10 5.66
CA ASP A 401 -35.56 -21.36 6.16
C ASP A 401 -35.64 -21.50 7.70
N ALA A 402 -35.20 -20.47 8.43
CA ALA A 402 -35.34 -20.41 9.90
C ALA A 402 -36.81 -20.10 10.31
N LYS A 403 -37.41 -20.98 11.12
CA LYS A 403 -38.82 -20.89 11.59
C LYS A 403 -38.93 -20.98 13.11
N CYS A 404 -38.33 -20.01 13.80
CA CYS A 404 -38.42 -19.83 15.26
C CYS A 404 -38.59 -18.34 15.58
N GLU A 405 -38.97 -18.01 16.82
CA GLU A 405 -39.16 -16.62 17.27
C GLU A 405 -37.90 -15.75 17.08
N ARG A 406 -36.71 -16.29 17.41
CA ARG A 406 -35.41 -15.64 17.17
C ARG A 406 -35.18 -15.29 15.69
N ALA A 407 -35.77 -16.03 14.75
CA ALA A 407 -35.66 -15.74 13.32
C ALA A 407 -36.53 -14.55 12.89
N ASP A 408 -37.71 -14.38 13.50
CA ASP A 408 -38.55 -13.20 13.31
C ASP A 408 -37.85 -11.95 13.91
N GLU A 409 -37.28 -12.07 15.11
CA GLU A 409 -36.51 -11.00 15.76
C GLU A 409 -35.26 -10.60 14.95
N TYR A 410 -34.47 -11.58 14.50
CA TYR A 410 -33.30 -11.36 13.66
C TYR A 410 -33.64 -10.63 12.36
N ARG A 411 -34.67 -11.09 11.64
CA ARG A 411 -35.13 -10.43 10.40
C ARG A 411 -35.61 -8.99 10.63
N ALA A 412 -36.18 -8.70 11.80
CA ALA A 412 -36.61 -7.36 12.18
C ALA A 412 -35.45 -6.39 12.51
N GLN A 413 -34.23 -6.89 12.74
CA GLN A 413 -33.02 -6.09 12.99
C GLN A 413 -32.19 -5.79 11.73
N LEU A 414 -32.30 -6.62 10.69
CA LEU A 414 -31.62 -6.41 9.40
C LEU A 414 -31.80 -5.00 8.80
N PRO A 415 -32.99 -4.36 8.84
CA PRO A 415 -33.21 -3.01 8.29
C PRO A 415 -32.31 -1.95 8.92
N GLU A 416 -32.24 -1.94 10.26
CA GLU A 416 -31.40 -1.02 11.04
C GLU A 416 -29.91 -1.29 10.81
N ARG A 417 -29.54 -2.57 10.67
CA ARG A 417 -28.17 -2.95 10.32
C ARG A 417 -27.75 -2.45 8.95
N PHE A 418 -28.59 -2.63 7.93
CA PHE A 418 -28.28 -2.19 6.57
C PHE A 418 -28.22 -0.67 6.45
N GLU A 419 -29.07 0.06 7.17
CA GLU A 419 -28.95 1.52 7.27
C GLU A 419 -27.62 1.94 7.94
N LYS A 420 -27.16 1.22 8.96
CA LYS A 420 -25.82 1.45 9.54
C LYS A 420 -24.70 1.13 8.56
N GLU A 421 -24.78 0.04 7.79
CA GLU A 421 -23.83 -0.31 6.73
C GLU A 421 -23.77 0.80 5.66
N ALA A 422 -24.92 1.36 5.26
CA ALA A 422 -25.00 2.51 4.34
C ALA A 422 -24.32 3.76 4.92
N GLN A 423 -24.63 4.12 6.17
CA GLN A 423 -24.01 5.25 6.87
C GLN A 423 -22.51 5.08 7.05
N ASN A 424 -22.03 3.87 7.36
CA ASN A 424 -20.61 3.55 7.43
C ASN A 424 -19.93 3.83 6.08
N LEU A 425 -20.50 3.34 4.97
CA LEU A 425 -19.95 3.56 3.63
C LEU A 425 -19.88 5.05 3.27
N ALA A 426 -20.96 5.81 3.49
CA ALA A 426 -20.99 7.25 3.26
C ALA A 426 -19.98 8.00 4.14
N ASN A 427 -19.89 7.66 5.43
CA ASN A 427 -18.93 8.25 6.37
C ASN A 427 -17.47 7.88 6.05
N LEU A 428 -17.21 6.74 5.40
CA LEU A 428 -15.87 6.36 4.98
C LEU A 428 -15.44 7.09 3.71
N THR A 429 -16.33 7.16 2.70
CA THR A 429 -15.99 7.57 1.32
C THR A 429 -16.40 8.98 0.91
N GLY A 430 -17.31 9.63 1.64
CA GLY A 430 -17.94 10.88 1.23
C GLY A 430 -19.01 10.73 0.13
N TRP A 431 -19.35 9.50 -0.27
CA TRP A 431 -20.41 9.24 -1.26
C TRP A 431 -21.80 9.61 -0.75
N ASP A 432 -22.72 9.93 -1.67
CA ASP A 432 -24.10 10.25 -1.33
C ASP A 432 -24.84 9.04 -0.74
N ILE A 433 -25.55 9.28 0.37
CA ILE A 433 -26.23 8.22 1.13
C ILE A 433 -27.45 7.65 0.39
N GLU A 434 -28.13 8.44 -0.44
CA GLU A 434 -29.28 7.96 -1.22
C GLU A 434 -28.81 7.10 -2.41
N ASP A 435 -27.74 7.52 -3.11
CA ASP A 435 -27.10 6.69 -4.15
C ASP A 435 -26.62 5.34 -3.59
N ILE A 436 -26.08 5.32 -2.37
CA ILE A 436 -25.71 4.08 -1.67
C ILE A 436 -26.95 3.21 -1.41
N ARG A 437 -28.02 3.78 -0.86
CA ARG A 437 -29.26 3.06 -0.53
C ARG A 437 -29.95 2.49 -1.78
N ASP A 438 -29.95 3.22 -2.89
CA ASP A 438 -30.48 2.73 -4.16
C ASP A 438 -29.66 1.54 -4.69
N LYS A 439 -28.32 1.63 -4.69
CA LYS A 439 -27.45 0.48 -5.01
C LYS A 439 -27.70 -0.72 -4.09
N MET A 440 -27.98 -0.51 -2.80
CA MET A 440 -28.31 -1.60 -1.87
C MET A 440 -29.63 -2.29 -2.22
N ASN A 441 -30.67 -1.52 -2.55
CA ASN A 441 -31.95 -2.06 -2.99
C ASN A 441 -31.80 -2.89 -4.29
N ASP A 442 -31.07 -2.36 -5.29
CA ASP A 442 -30.78 -3.06 -6.55
C ASP A 442 -30.02 -4.39 -6.33
N ASN A 443 -29.19 -4.46 -5.29
CA ASN A 443 -28.45 -5.66 -4.90
C ASN A 443 -29.19 -6.56 -3.88
N ASN A 444 -30.51 -6.41 -3.75
CA ASN A 444 -31.39 -7.18 -2.86
C ASN A 444 -31.05 -7.04 -1.35
N GLN A 445 -30.48 -5.90 -0.94
CA GLN A 445 -30.16 -5.58 0.44
C GLN A 445 -31.08 -4.46 0.96
N SER A 446 -32.38 -4.77 1.08
CA SER A 446 -33.38 -3.75 1.45
C SER A 446 -33.39 -3.41 2.94
N TYR A 447 -33.20 -2.14 3.25
CA TYR A 447 -33.25 -1.53 4.58
C TYR A 447 -34.66 -1.08 4.98
N THR A 448 -35.69 -1.38 4.20
CA THR A 448 -37.09 -1.09 4.60
C THR A 448 -37.53 -2.11 5.65
N PRO A 449 -37.97 -1.70 6.86
CA PRO A 449 -38.46 -2.65 7.83
C PRO A 449 -39.69 -3.39 7.32
N PRO A 450 -39.72 -4.74 7.38
CA PRO A 450 -40.97 -5.46 7.14
C PRO A 450 -42.01 -4.96 8.15
N GLU A 451 -43.26 -4.77 7.72
CA GLU A 451 -44.32 -4.39 8.64
C GLU A 451 -44.35 -5.40 9.80
N LYS A 452 -44.13 -4.92 11.03
CA LYS A 452 -44.22 -5.75 12.22
C LYS A 452 -45.67 -6.17 12.38
N VAL A 453 -46.01 -7.35 11.86
CA VAL A 453 -47.28 -8.03 12.13
C VAL A 453 -47.46 -8.04 13.63
N LYS A 454 -48.45 -7.30 14.12
CA LYS A 454 -48.58 -7.11 15.57
C LYS A 454 -48.94 -8.46 16.19
N TRP A 455 -48.46 -8.71 17.41
CA TRP A 455 -48.64 -10.02 18.03
C TRP A 455 -50.13 -10.41 18.19
N TRP A 456 -51.04 -9.43 18.29
CA TRP A 456 -52.50 -9.66 18.30
C TRP A 456 -53.12 -9.92 16.92
N GLU A 457 -52.44 -9.58 15.82
CA GLU A 457 -52.87 -9.96 14.47
C GLU A 457 -52.62 -11.47 14.26
N LYS A 458 -51.53 -12.03 14.83
CA LYS A 458 -51.31 -13.49 14.93
C LYS A 458 -52.38 -14.23 15.75
N LEU A 459 -53.20 -13.54 16.56
CA LEU A 459 -54.32 -14.16 17.31
C LEU A 459 -55.64 -14.22 16.52
N TRP A 460 -55.90 -13.25 15.64
CA TRP A 460 -57.26 -13.00 15.13
C TRP A 460 -57.37 -12.68 13.62
N GLY A 461 -56.24 -12.53 12.90
CA GLY A 461 -56.21 -12.31 11.46
C GLY A 461 -55.46 -13.43 10.74
N GLY A 462 -56.07 -14.22 9.86
CA GLY A 462 -57.47 -14.30 9.46
C GLY A 462 -57.55 -15.12 8.17
N ASP A 463 -58.50 -16.07 8.09
CA ASP A 463 -58.66 -16.93 6.91
C ASP A 463 -58.73 -16.12 5.62
N ASP A 464 -57.87 -16.42 4.65
CA ASP A 464 -57.79 -15.67 3.40
C ASP A 464 -58.99 -15.98 2.50
N LYS A 465 -60.07 -15.23 2.71
CA LYS A 465 -61.24 -15.20 1.82
C LYS A 465 -60.91 -14.47 0.52
N LYS A 466 -60.25 -15.18 -0.39
CA LYS A 466 -60.41 -14.98 -1.84
C LYS A 466 -60.69 -16.32 -2.52
N GLY A 467 -61.97 -16.59 -2.77
CA GLY A 467 -62.42 -17.76 -3.50
C GLY A 467 -63.08 -17.39 -4.83
N ARG A 468 -63.14 -18.38 -5.73
CA ARG A 468 -63.63 -18.37 -7.12
C ARG A 468 -62.76 -17.65 -8.14
#